data_AF-A0A821DPV4-F1
#
_entry.id   AF-A0A821DPV4-F1
#
_cell.length_a   1.000
_cell.length_b   1.000
_cell.length_c   1.000
_cell.angle_alpha   90.00
_cell.angle_beta   90.00
_cell.angle_gamma   90.00
#
_symmetry.space_group_name_H-M   'P 1'
#
loop_
_entity.id
_entity.type
_entity.pdbx_description
1 polymer ?
#
loop_
_entity_poly.entity_id
_entity_poly.type
_entity_poly.pdbx_seq_one_letter_code
_entity_poly.pdbx_strand_id
1 'polypeptide(L)' 'IGNSVDYEKKAEAYRQKTGAYIELDSNPLWSVFDKVILLLNDLRSKKYILSWQLDKMIPKREKIQLAYLYFIPKPHK' A
#
# COMPACT_ATOMS: atom_id res chain seq x y z
N ILE A 1 -6.86 -18.83 -14.27
CA ILE A 1 -6.30 -18.21 -13.04
C ILE A 1 -4.80 -18.47 -13.10
N GLY A 2 -4.02 -17.50 -13.56
CA GLY A 2 -2.55 -17.63 -13.59
C GLY A 2 -2.06 -17.67 -12.15
N ASN A 3 -1.35 -18.74 -11.79
CA ASN A 3 -0.89 -18.99 -10.43
C ASN A 3 -0.11 -17.76 -9.91
N SER A 4 -0.37 -17.34 -8.67
CA SER A 4 0.41 -16.30 -7.97
C SER A 4 1.92 -16.55 -8.08
N VAL A 5 2.31 -17.83 -8.09
CA VAL A 5 3.67 -18.32 -8.28
C VAL A 5 4.30 -17.84 -9.61
N ASP A 6 3.55 -17.80 -10.71
CA ASP A 6 4.07 -17.33 -12.00
C ASP A 6 4.29 -15.81 -12.00
N TYR A 7 3.50 -15.07 -11.22
CA TYR A 7 3.67 -13.64 -11.06
C TYR A 7 4.91 -13.32 -10.23
N GLU A 8 5.10 -13.99 -9.10
CA GLU A 8 6.28 -13.83 -8.25
C GLU A 8 7.56 -14.11 -9.05
N LYS A 9 7.59 -15.21 -9.83
CA LYS A 9 8.72 -15.54 -10.70
C LYS A 9 9.01 -14.45 -11.74
N LYS A 10 7.97 -13.89 -12.37
CA LYS A 10 8.13 -12.83 -13.38
C LYS A 10 8.58 -11.50 -12.77
N ALA A 11 8.04 -11.16 -11.60
CA ALA A 11 8.44 -9.97 -10.86
C ALA A 11 9.90 -10.06 -10.42
N GLU A 12 10.33 -11.21 -9.89
CA GLU A 12 11.72 -11.49 -9.50
C GLU A 12 12.67 -11.39 -10.70
N ALA A 13 12.33 -12.04 -11.83
CA ALA A 13 13.12 -11.98 -13.05
C ALA A 13 13.24 -10.56 -13.62
N TYR A 14 12.15 -9.77 -13.57
CA TYR A 14 12.17 -8.38 -14.01
C TYR A 14 12.97 -7.48 -13.05
N ARG A 15 12.90 -7.74 -11.73
CA ARG A 15 13.70 -7.08 -10.69
C ARG A 15 15.19 -7.26 -10.91
N GLN A 16 15.62 -8.50 -11.10
CA GLN A 16 17.02 -8.82 -11.37
C GLN A 16 17.51 -8.20 -12.69
N LYS A 17 16.66 -8.18 -13.73
CA LYS A 17 17.02 -7.63 -15.04
C LYS A 17 17.18 -6.11 -15.06
N THR A 18 16.34 -5.39 -14.33
CA THR A 18 16.23 -3.92 -14.48
C THR A 18 16.87 -3.13 -13.34
N GLY A 19 17.08 -3.74 -12.18
CA GLY A 19 17.47 -2.99 -10.97
C GLY A 19 16.46 -1.92 -10.57
N ALA A 20 15.24 -1.94 -11.13
CA ALA A 20 14.25 -0.87 -10.99
C ALA A 20 13.51 -0.87 -9.64
N TYR A 21 13.82 -1.82 -8.76
CA TYR A 21 13.17 -1.95 -7.46
C TYR A 21 14.18 -1.65 -6.36
N ILE A 22 13.75 -0.85 -5.41
CA ILE A 22 14.47 -0.62 -4.17
C ILE A 22 13.82 -1.50 -3.10
N GLU A 23 14.63 -2.26 -2.38
CA GLU A 23 14.18 -2.90 -1.16
C GLU A 23 14.07 -1.86 -0.06
N LEU A 24 12.95 -1.86 0.66
CA LEU A 24 12.77 -0.96 1.79
C LEU A 24 13.41 -1.59 3.02
N ASP A 25 14.20 -0.81 3.76
CA ASP A 25 14.86 -1.26 4.99
C ASP A 25 13.86 -1.68 6.09
N SER A 26 12.63 -1.17 6.03
CA SER A 26 11.58 -1.52 6.98
C SER A 26 10.19 -1.43 6.34
N ASN A 27 9.22 -2.12 6.93
CA ASN A 27 7.84 -2.10 6.49
C ASN A 27 7.15 -0.76 6.86
N PRO A 28 6.81 0.11 5.89
CA PRO A 28 6.22 1.42 6.19
C PRO A 28 4.74 1.35 6.59
N LEU A 29 4.08 0.19 6.48
CA LEU A 29 2.63 0.04 6.64
C LEU A 29 2.12 0.69 7.93
N TRP A 30 2.77 0.38 9.05
CA TRP A 30 2.33 0.85 10.36
C TRP A 30 2.57 2.35 10.55
N SER A 31 3.70 2.88 10.05
CA SER A 31 3.95 4.32 10.08
C SER A 31 2.93 5.09 9.23
N VAL A 32 2.56 4.57 8.06
CA VAL A 32 1.52 5.17 7.21
C VAL A 32 0.15 5.07 7.88
N PHE A 33 -0.17 3.91 8.46
CA PHE A 33 -1.40 3.70 9.21
C PHE A 33 -1.57 4.73 10.32
N ASP A 34 -0.56 4.91 11.17
CA ASP A 34 -0.60 5.87 12.28
C ASP A 34 -0.83 7.31 11.78
N LYS A 35 -0.16 7.70 10.69
CA LYS A 35 -0.37 9.01 10.05
C LYS A 35 -1.81 9.19 9.55
N VAL A 36 -2.42 8.17 8.97
CA VAL A 36 -3.82 8.21 8.53
C VAL A 36 -4.75 8.38 9.72
N ILE A 37 -4.55 7.62 10.79
CA ILE A 37 -5.36 7.74 12.02
C ILE A 37 -5.25 9.15 12.61
N LEU A 38 -4.03 9.70 12.70
CA LEU A 38 -3.80 11.07 13.18
C LEU A 38 -4.52 12.10 12.31
N LEU A 39 -4.44 11.99 10.99
CA LEU A 39 -5.13 12.88 10.06
C LEU A 39 -6.65 12.84 10.24
N LEU A 40 -7.24 11.64 10.32
CA LEU A 40 -8.68 11.49 10.48
C LEU A 40 -9.17 12.06 11.82
N ASN A 41 -8.40 11.87 12.89
CA ASN A 41 -8.69 12.47 14.20
C ASN A 41 -8.60 14.00 14.17
N ASP A 42 -7.60 14.57 13.50
CA ASP A 42 -7.47 16.02 13.32
C ASP A 42 -8.68 16.61 12.56
N LEU A 43 -9.06 15.99 11.44
CA LEU A 43 -10.23 16.38 10.66
C LEU A 43 -11.53 16.31 11.48
N ARG A 44 -11.67 15.28 12.33
CA ARG A 44 -12.81 15.13 13.22
C ARG A 44 -12.84 16.23 14.27
N SER A 45 -11.71 16.53 14.90
CA SER A 45 -11.59 17.57 15.92
C SER A 45 -11.98 18.96 15.39
N LYS A 46 -11.63 19.23 14.12
CA LYS A 46 -11.97 20.46 13.39
C LYS A 46 -13.38 20.47 12.80
N LYS A 47 -14.16 19.40 13.02
CA LYS A 47 -15.53 19.21 12.50
C LYS A 47 -15.64 19.23 10.97
N TYR A 48 -14.56 18.92 10.25
CA TYR A 48 -14.59 18.73 8.80
C TYR A 48 -15.25 17.42 8.38
N ILE A 49 -15.25 16.43 9.27
CA ILE A 49 -15.94 15.16 9.08
C ILE A 49 -16.85 14.83 10.26
N LEU A 50 -17.95 14.14 9.96
CA LEU A 50 -18.91 13.60 10.92
C LEU A 50 -18.39 12.29 11.53
N SER A 51 -18.93 11.90 12.69
CA SER A 51 -18.50 10.68 13.38
C SER A 51 -18.66 9.44 12.51
N TRP A 52 -19.81 9.30 11.82
CA TRP A 52 -20.05 8.15 10.97
C TRP A 52 -19.12 8.09 9.75
N GLN A 53 -18.59 9.24 9.29
CA GLN A 53 -17.59 9.28 8.21
C GLN A 53 -16.25 8.77 8.73
N LEU A 54 -15.84 9.21 9.92
CA LEU A 54 -14.65 8.69 10.60
C LEU A 54 -14.72 7.16 10.74
N ASP A 55 -15.84 6.63 11.25
CA ASP A 55 -16.03 5.19 11.45
C ASP A 55 -15.91 4.37 10.15
N LYS A 56 -16.29 4.96 9.01
CA LYS A 56 -16.14 4.33 7.69
C LYS A 56 -14.74 4.48 7.09
N MET A 57 -14.04 5.56 7.42
CA MET A 57 -12.73 5.89 6.86
C MET A 57 -11.57 5.24 7.63
N ILE A 58 -11.76 4.91 8.91
CA ILE A 58 -10.72 4.25 9.71
C ILE A 58 -10.34 2.91 9.07
N PRO A 59 -9.06 2.73 8.68
CA PRO A 59 -8.58 1.46 8.15
C PRO A 59 -8.65 0.37 9.22
N LYS A 60 -9.12 -0.82 8.82
CA LYS A 60 -9.18 -2.00 9.68
C LYS A 60 -7.83 -2.70 9.70
N ARG A 61 -7.21 -2.78 10.88
CA ARG A 61 -5.84 -3.29 11.08
C ARG A 61 -5.63 -4.68 10.50
N GLU A 62 -6.64 -5.53 10.58
CA GLU A 62 -6.66 -6.91 10.11
C GLU A 62 -6.93 -7.06 8.61
N LYS A 63 -7.34 -5.98 7.92
CA LYS A 63 -7.68 -6.00 6.48
C LYS A 63 -6.77 -5.16 5.62
N ILE A 64 -5.78 -4.48 6.19
CA ILE A 64 -4.81 -3.69 5.44
C ILE A 64 -3.56 -4.49 5.13
N GLN A 65 -3.02 -4.23 3.95
CA GLN A 65 -1.71 -4.68 3.52
C GLN A 65 -1.10 -3.59 2.64
N LEU A 66 0.23 -3.60 2.50
CA LEU A 66 0.85 -2.76 1.48
C LEU A 66 0.35 -3.19 0.11
N ALA A 67 0.05 -2.21 -0.73
CA ALA A 67 -0.27 -2.49 -2.11
C ALA A 67 0.97 -3.09 -2.78
N TYR A 68 0.85 -4.33 -3.23
CA TYR A 68 1.82 -4.92 -4.15
C TYR A 68 1.56 -4.31 -5.53
N LEU A 69 2.50 -3.50 -6.02
CA LEU A 69 2.40 -2.93 -7.36
C LEU A 69 2.72 -4.02 -8.39
N TYR A 70 1.70 -4.71 -8.91
CA TYR A 70 1.83 -5.72 -9.96
C TYR A 70 2.02 -5.14 -11.38
N PHE A 71 2.56 -3.92 -11.50
CA PHE A 71 3.00 -3.45 -12.81
C PHE A 71 4.37 -4.06 -13.09
N ILE A 72 4.41 -5.01 -14.02
CA ILE A 72 5.61 -5.18 -14.85
C ILE A 72 5.56 -3.98 -15.80
N PRO A 73 6.43 -2.97 -15.64
CA PRO A 73 6.48 -1.86 -16.57
C PRO A 73 6.66 -2.44 -17.98
N LYS A 74 5.72 -2.13 -18.88
CA LYS A 74 5.93 -2.46 -20.28
C LYS A 74 7.18 -1.71 -20.73
N PRO A 75 8.18 -2.36 -21.35
CA PRO A 75 9.29 -1.65 -21.92
C PRO A 75 8.72 -0.66 -22.94
N HIS A 76 8.91 0.64 -22.69
CA HIS A 76 8.70 1.64 -23.72
C HIS A 76 9.80 1.41 -24.76
N LYS A 77 9.39 1.08 -25.99
CA LYS A 77 10.26 0.96 -27.16
C LYS A 77 10.61 2.34 -27.68
#